data_AF-A0A7C5F322-F1
#
_entry.id   AF-A0A7C5F322-F1
#
_cell.length_a   1.000
_cell.length_b   1.000
_cell.length_c   1.000
_cell.angle_alpha   90.00
_cell.angle_beta   90.00
_cell.angle_gamma   90.00
#
_symmetry.space_group_name_H-M   'P 1'
#
loop_
_entity.id
_entity.type
_entity.pdbx_description
1 polymer ?
#
loop_
_entity_poly.entity_id
_entity_poly.type
_entity_poly.pdbx_seq_one_letter_code
_entity_poly.pdbx_strand_id
1 'polypeptide(L)'
;MKIITSHERADMDALASIYAAWLLYPECIALLPQKINRNLRDFVALYQDTLPFVERRRLPHRRISEIILVDTQTIAPLRGMDAQTRVHIIDHHPLEVPLGENTTFEGDPVGATTTLLTEKIRAQGIALSAVGASLLLMGIYEDTGSLSYLTTTARDAQAVAWLLEQGADLRLVSEYLHHPLSNEQRQVLADLLSHSTFHTIHGRNICLATVVLEQYVDELSSLIHQIMDIYEPEACFMLAQHGASVQIIARSETDAIDVAAILREFGGGGHSKAAAAHCEGVSIETLSADLLHALERYVVPPVLVREIMSTNVHTLPVDMSIREAAQLMRRYGHEGFPVVEGDRLVGVLTRSDVDRALHHRRGETPIRSILYTGPVSVSPTAPVDEVQRVMLESGLGQVPVVEDGRFVGLVTRTDLIKLWSAPLYPSRRPEIRRMMEEALPPALRDLLLIARDVANDMGYSLYIVGGFVRDLLLGSPTLDLDLVVEGDAIRMAEELGRRLGARVRSHARFGTAKVILNGDRAAGVPASLDFVTARTEFYERPSVLPQVERSSIKQDL
;
A
#
# COMPACT_ATOMS: atom_id res chain seq x y z
N MET A 1 -5.17 38.29 -27.80
CA MET A 1 -4.51 37.07 -28.29
C MET A 1 -4.79 35.96 -27.30
N LYS A 2 -4.80 34.72 -27.76
CA LYS A 2 -4.99 33.55 -26.90
C LYS A 2 -3.68 32.78 -26.82
N ILE A 3 -3.36 32.25 -25.65
CA ILE A 3 -2.11 31.53 -25.42
C ILE A 3 -2.38 30.22 -24.69
N ILE A 4 -1.50 29.25 -24.90
CA ILE A 4 -1.40 28.01 -24.12
C ILE A 4 -0.03 28.03 -23.44
N THR A 5 0.03 27.73 -22.15
CA THR A 5 1.29 27.66 -21.39
C THR A 5 1.13 26.73 -20.19
N SER A 6 2.24 26.39 -19.55
CA SER A 6 2.30 25.64 -18.30
C SER A 6 3.20 26.35 -17.27
N HIS A 7 3.61 25.65 -16.21
CA HIS A 7 4.48 26.17 -15.14
C HIS A 7 5.92 26.44 -15.62
N GLU A 8 6.65 27.29 -14.90
CA GLU A 8 8.00 27.76 -15.27
C GLU A 8 9.12 26.73 -15.03
N ARG A 9 8.80 25.50 -14.58
CA ARG A 9 9.75 24.37 -14.45
C ARG A 9 9.20 23.16 -15.19
N ALA A 10 8.79 23.37 -16.44
CA ALA A 10 8.09 22.34 -17.20
C ALA A 10 8.94 21.09 -17.39
N ASP A 11 8.32 19.96 -17.08
CA ASP A 11 8.74 18.60 -17.39
C ASP A 11 8.02 18.11 -18.67
N MET A 12 8.17 16.81 -18.97
CA MET A 12 7.63 16.28 -20.21
C MET A 12 6.10 16.31 -20.26
N ASP A 13 5.38 16.13 -19.14
CA ASP A 13 3.92 16.24 -19.13
C ASP A 13 3.48 17.67 -19.46
N ALA A 14 4.10 18.67 -18.82
CA ALA A 14 3.82 20.08 -19.11
C ALA A 14 4.06 20.45 -20.58
N LEU A 15 5.19 20.04 -21.16
CA LEU A 15 5.50 20.33 -22.57
C LEU A 15 4.55 19.59 -23.53
N ALA A 16 4.29 18.32 -23.27
CA ALA A 16 3.38 17.50 -24.06
C ALA A 16 1.95 18.04 -23.99
N SER A 17 1.51 18.47 -22.82
CA SER A 17 0.21 19.09 -22.59
C SER A 17 0.06 20.40 -23.35
N ILE A 18 1.10 21.25 -23.43
CA ILE A 18 1.06 22.46 -24.27
C ILE A 18 0.85 22.10 -25.74
N TYR A 19 1.57 21.09 -26.23
CA TYR A 19 1.42 20.60 -27.60
C TYR A 19 0.03 20.00 -27.86
N ALA A 20 -0.47 19.18 -26.94
CA ALA A 20 -1.78 18.54 -27.03
C ALA A 20 -2.92 19.57 -27.04
N ALA A 21 -2.85 20.57 -26.17
CA ALA A 21 -3.79 21.67 -26.14
C ALA A 21 -3.70 22.51 -27.44
N TRP A 22 -2.51 22.69 -28.03
CA TRP A 22 -2.41 23.40 -29.31
C TRP A 22 -3.09 22.65 -30.45
N LEU A 23 -3.02 21.31 -30.47
CA LEU A 23 -3.75 20.50 -31.44
C LEU A 23 -5.28 20.70 -31.32
N LEU A 24 -5.79 20.83 -30.10
CA LEU A 24 -7.22 21.07 -29.82
C LEU A 24 -7.65 22.52 -30.06
N TYR A 25 -6.75 23.48 -29.86
CA TYR A 25 -7.00 24.92 -29.96
C TYR A 25 -5.94 25.60 -30.86
N PRO A 26 -5.94 25.31 -32.18
CA PRO A 26 -4.88 25.75 -33.09
C PRO A 26 -4.82 27.26 -33.31
N GLU A 27 -5.84 28.02 -32.89
CA GLU A 27 -5.81 29.48 -32.92
C GLU A 27 -4.99 30.11 -31.77
N CYS A 28 -4.64 29.32 -30.76
CA CYS A 28 -3.84 29.75 -29.61
C CYS A 28 -2.34 29.65 -29.92
N ILE A 29 -1.56 30.53 -29.29
CA ILE A 29 -0.09 30.47 -29.37
C ILE A 29 0.42 29.50 -28.30
N ALA A 30 1.11 28.43 -28.72
CA ALA A 30 1.79 27.50 -27.82
C ALA A 30 3.07 28.13 -27.26
N LEU A 31 2.98 28.74 -26.08
CA LEU A 31 4.06 29.50 -25.47
C LEU A 31 4.97 28.57 -24.65
N LEU A 32 6.27 28.58 -24.95
CA LEU A 32 7.25 27.86 -24.14
C LEU A 32 7.49 28.56 -22.79
N PRO A 33 7.50 27.80 -21.68
CA PRO A 33 7.99 28.28 -20.38
C PRO A 33 9.45 28.77 -20.46
N GLN A 34 9.86 29.66 -19.55
CA GLN A 34 11.22 30.21 -19.59
C GLN A 34 12.28 29.21 -19.15
N LYS A 35 11.97 28.39 -18.14
CA LYS A 35 12.85 27.31 -17.70
C LYS A 35 12.17 25.98 -18.01
N ILE A 36 12.79 25.26 -18.93
CA ILE A 36 12.45 23.89 -19.26
C ILE A 36 13.66 23.03 -18.91
N ASN A 37 13.39 21.80 -18.48
CA ASN A 37 14.41 20.81 -18.17
C ASN A 37 15.31 20.57 -19.39
N ARG A 38 16.54 20.08 -19.13
CA ARG A 38 17.55 19.97 -20.19
C ARG A 38 17.08 19.07 -21.33
N ASN A 39 16.46 17.96 -21.00
CA ASN A 39 15.90 17.00 -21.94
C ASN A 39 14.89 17.60 -22.89
N LEU A 40 13.94 18.37 -22.36
CA LEU A 40 12.96 19.09 -23.14
C LEU A 40 13.61 20.07 -24.11
N ARG A 41 14.65 20.79 -23.65
CA ARG A 41 15.36 21.76 -24.49
C ARG A 41 16.05 21.09 -25.67
N ASP A 42 16.71 19.97 -25.42
CA ASP A 42 17.39 19.20 -26.45
C ASP A 42 16.37 18.63 -27.46
N PHE A 43 15.23 18.12 -26.97
CA PHE A 43 14.13 17.65 -27.81
C PHE A 43 13.55 18.78 -28.68
N VAL A 44 13.16 19.91 -28.07
CA VAL A 44 12.58 21.05 -28.78
C VAL A 44 13.56 21.62 -29.80
N ALA A 45 14.86 21.70 -29.49
CA ALA A 45 15.85 22.22 -30.42
C ALA A 45 16.00 21.34 -31.67
N LEU A 46 15.95 20.01 -31.51
CA LEU A 46 16.08 19.06 -32.62
C LEU A 46 14.80 19.02 -33.48
N TYR A 47 13.62 19.17 -32.87
CA TYR A 47 12.33 19.04 -33.52
C TYR A 47 11.58 20.37 -33.75
N GLN A 48 12.27 21.51 -33.62
CA GLN A 48 11.68 22.86 -33.67
C GLN A 48 10.83 23.13 -34.92
N ASP A 49 11.20 22.56 -36.07
CA ASP A 49 10.48 22.76 -37.33
C ASP A 49 9.15 22.00 -37.40
N THR A 50 8.97 20.99 -36.52
CA THR A 50 7.76 20.16 -36.46
C THR A 50 6.83 20.51 -35.30
N LEU A 51 7.33 21.27 -34.33
CA LEU A 51 6.62 21.60 -33.10
C LEU A 51 6.16 23.08 -33.13
N PRO A 52 4.94 23.40 -32.64
CA PRO A 52 4.30 24.71 -32.81
C PRO A 52 4.79 25.78 -31.81
N PHE A 53 5.90 25.50 -31.13
CA PHE A 53 6.30 26.21 -29.93
C PHE A 53 6.87 27.60 -30.24
N VAL A 54 6.45 28.59 -29.45
CA VAL A 54 6.91 29.98 -29.55
C VAL A 54 7.62 30.40 -28.28
N GLU A 55 8.87 30.85 -28.41
CA GLU A 55 9.60 31.42 -27.28
C GLU A 55 8.95 32.71 -26.77
N ARG A 56 8.95 32.90 -25.45
CA ARG A 56 8.37 34.09 -24.80
C ARG A 56 8.92 35.42 -25.28
N ARG A 57 10.17 35.48 -25.72
CA ARG A 57 10.79 36.69 -26.29
C ARG A 57 10.19 37.11 -27.63
N ARG A 58 9.60 36.16 -28.36
CA ARG A 58 8.95 36.37 -29.66
C ARG A 58 7.45 36.67 -29.53
N LEU A 59 6.92 36.71 -28.30
CA LEU A 59 5.52 36.99 -28.04
C LEU A 59 5.16 38.42 -28.49
N PRO A 60 4.13 38.61 -29.33
CA PRO A 60 3.75 39.93 -29.81
C PRO A 60 3.24 40.83 -28.68
N HIS A 61 3.46 42.14 -28.81
CA HIS A 61 2.99 43.14 -27.84
C HIS A 61 1.49 43.42 -28.02
N ARG A 62 0.65 42.50 -27.52
CA ARG A 62 -0.83 42.60 -27.57
C ARG A 62 -1.45 42.11 -26.25
N ARG A 63 -2.68 42.56 -25.98
CA ARG A 63 -3.47 42.09 -24.83
C ARG A 63 -3.78 40.60 -24.95
N ILE A 64 -3.63 39.86 -23.85
CA ILE A 64 -4.01 38.45 -23.70
C ILE A 64 -5.48 38.40 -23.27
N SER A 65 -6.34 37.88 -24.14
CA SER A 65 -7.77 37.75 -23.87
C SER A 65 -8.11 36.45 -23.15
N GLU A 66 -7.29 35.42 -23.36
CA GLU A 66 -7.54 34.07 -22.86
C GLU A 66 -6.22 33.30 -22.73
N ILE A 67 -6.13 32.49 -21.68
CA ILE A 67 -5.02 31.61 -21.37
C ILE A 67 -5.59 30.22 -21.12
N ILE A 68 -5.10 29.24 -21.87
CA ILE A 68 -5.28 27.82 -21.53
C ILE A 68 -4.03 27.42 -20.74
N LEU A 69 -4.22 27.18 -19.45
CA LEU A 69 -3.17 26.80 -18.53
C LEU A 69 -3.24 25.28 -18.35
N VAL A 70 -2.17 24.58 -18.73
CA VAL A 70 -2.13 23.12 -18.68
C VAL A 70 -1.14 22.67 -17.63
N ASP A 71 -1.45 21.59 -16.94
CA ASP A 71 -0.57 20.91 -16.00
C ASP A 71 -0.11 21.81 -14.83
N THR A 72 -0.94 22.79 -14.49
CA THR A 72 -0.77 23.65 -13.32
C THR A 72 -2.03 24.49 -13.08
N GLN A 73 -2.28 24.83 -11.81
CA GLN A 73 -3.37 25.72 -11.41
C GLN A 73 -2.92 27.17 -11.19
N THR A 74 -1.62 27.45 -11.32
CA THR A 74 -1.04 28.78 -11.08
C THR A 74 -0.21 29.27 -12.26
N ILE A 75 -0.25 30.57 -12.53
CA ILE A 75 0.47 31.17 -13.64
C ILE A 75 1.29 32.36 -13.19
N ALA A 76 2.57 32.38 -13.59
CA ALA A 76 3.43 33.54 -13.39
C ALA A 76 2.93 34.72 -14.25
N PRO A 77 2.97 35.97 -13.75
CA PRO A 77 2.49 37.13 -14.52
C PRO A 77 3.12 37.20 -15.93
N LEU A 78 2.25 37.21 -16.95
CA LEU A 78 2.65 37.32 -18.35
C LEU A 78 2.44 38.73 -18.88
N ARG A 79 3.34 39.17 -19.77
CA ARG A 79 3.22 40.47 -20.43
C ARG A 79 1.97 40.49 -21.32
N GLY A 80 1.03 41.39 -21.02
CA GLY A 80 -0.25 41.51 -21.72
C GLY A 80 -1.42 40.84 -21.01
N MET A 81 -1.20 40.17 -19.87
CA MET A 81 -2.24 39.67 -18.98
C MET A 81 -2.79 40.82 -18.12
N ASP A 82 -4.11 40.85 -17.92
CA ASP A 82 -4.80 41.81 -17.06
C ASP A 82 -5.96 41.13 -16.29
N ALA A 83 -6.69 41.89 -15.48
CA ALA A 83 -7.78 41.38 -14.66
C ALA A 83 -8.96 40.79 -15.46
N GLN A 84 -9.08 41.14 -16.74
CA GLN A 84 -10.13 40.64 -17.63
C GLN A 84 -9.62 39.52 -18.55
N THR A 85 -8.40 39.01 -18.34
CA THR A 85 -7.90 37.82 -19.02
C THR A 85 -8.64 36.60 -18.47
N ARG A 86 -9.26 35.82 -19.36
CA ARG A 86 -9.90 34.55 -18.97
C ARG A 86 -8.86 33.45 -18.87
N VAL A 87 -8.98 32.59 -17.86
CA VAL A 87 -8.08 31.46 -17.65
C VAL A 87 -8.89 30.16 -17.69
N HIS A 88 -8.47 29.21 -18.50
CA HIS A 88 -9.02 27.86 -18.54
C HIS A 88 -7.93 26.89 -18.13
N ILE A 89 -8.11 26.24 -16.98
CA ILE A 89 -7.15 25.31 -16.39
C ILE A 89 -7.52 23.90 -16.83
N ILE A 90 -6.55 23.14 -17.34
CA ILE A 90 -6.64 21.71 -17.61
C ILE A 90 -5.54 21.00 -16.83
N ASP A 91 -5.90 20.22 -15.82
CA ASP A 91 -4.95 19.63 -14.87
C ASP A 91 -5.53 18.32 -14.31
N HIS A 92 -4.69 17.31 -14.11
CA HIS A 92 -5.09 16.04 -13.48
C HIS A 92 -5.12 16.10 -11.94
N HIS A 93 -4.54 17.15 -11.34
CA HIS A 93 -4.61 17.38 -9.89
C HIS A 93 -5.99 17.87 -9.45
N PRO A 94 -6.49 17.48 -8.27
CA PRO A 94 -7.71 18.04 -7.72
C PRO A 94 -7.57 19.55 -7.47
N LEU A 95 -8.68 20.27 -7.58
CA LEU A 95 -8.70 21.71 -7.35
C LEU A 95 -8.27 22.04 -5.91
N GLU A 96 -7.17 22.76 -5.75
CA GLU A 96 -6.63 23.09 -4.41
C GLU A 96 -7.24 24.37 -3.82
N VAL A 97 -7.60 25.32 -4.70
CA VAL A 97 -8.02 26.68 -4.31
C VAL A 97 -9.30 27.07 -5.07
N PRO A 98 -10.24 27.80 -4.44
CA PRO A 98 -11.40 28.32 -5.14
C PRO A 98 -11.03 29.12 -6.39
N LEU A 99 -11.74 28.88 -7.49
CA LEU A 99 -11.53 29.56 -8.75
C LEU A 99 -11.89 31.05 -8.65
N GLY A 100 -11.08 31.90 -9.28
CA GLY A 100 -11.41 33.31 -9.50
C GLY A 100 -12.56 33.48 -10.50
N GLU A 101 -13.18 34.66 -10.53
CA GLU A 101 -14.36 34.96 -11.37
C GLU A 101 -14.14 34.71 -12.89
N ASN A 102 -12.90 34.84 -13.37
CA ASN A 102 -12.53 34.65 -14.78
C ASN A 102 -11.79 33.33 -15.04
N THR A 103 -11.86 32.38 -14.10
CA THR A 103 -11.14 31.10 -14.18
C THR A 103 -12.11 29.93 -14.26
N THR A 104 -11.86 29.02 -15.20
CA THR A 104 -12.57 27.74 -15.33
C THR A 104 -11.59 26.60 -15.16
N PHE A 105 -12.08 25.43 -14.73
CA PHE A 105 -11.26 24.24 -14.49
C PHE A 105 -11.89 23.03 -15.18
N GLU A 106 -11.03 22.22 -15.77
CA GLU A 106 -11.31 20.90 -16.30
C GLU A 106 -10.24 19.93 -15.80
N GLY A 107 -10.64 18.85 -15.14
CA GLY A 107 -9.71 17.87 -14.59
C GLY A 107 -10.41 16.59 -14.16
N ASP A 108 -9.65 15.51 -14.11
CA ASP A 108 -10.09 14.18 -13.67
C ASP A 108 -8.86 13.46 -13.07
N PRO A 109 -9.00 12.57 -12.07
CA PRO A 109 -7.87 11.94 -11.42
C PRO A 109 -7.30 10.83 -12.32
N VAL A 110 -6.36 11.19 -13.17
CA VAL A 110 -5.58 10.31 -14.05
C VAL A 110 -4.08 10.48 -13.78
N GLY A 111 -3.27 9.62 -14.38
CA GLY A 111 -1.83 9.61 -14.18
C GLY A 111 -1.12 10.87 -14.68
N ALA A 112 -1.59 11.50 -15.76
CA ALA A 112 -0.97 12.67 -16.38
C ALA A 112 -1.99 13.63 -17.01
N THR A 113 -1.72 14.94 -17.04
CA THR A 113 -2.53 15.93 -17.77
C THR A 113 -2.57 15.59 -19.27
N THR A 114 -1.47 15.10 -19.83
CA THR A 114 -1.39 14.64 -21.22
C THR A 114 -2.41 13.54 -21.53
N THR A 115 -2.77 12.69 -20.57
CA THR A 115 -3.81 11.65 -20.77
C THR A 115 -5.16 12.27 -21.10
N LEU A 116 -5.59 13.28 -20.34
CA LEU A 116 -6.86 13.99 -20.55
C LEU A 116 -6.93 14.62 -21.95
N LEU A 117 -5.83 15.25 -22.36
CA LEU A 117 -5.74 15.91 -23.66
C LEU A 117 -5.67 14.90 -24.81
N THR A 118 -4.96 13.78 -24.62
CA THR A 118 -4.86 12.69 -25.60
C THR A 118 -6.23 12.06 -25.88
N GLU A 119 -7.04 11.83 -24.84
CA GLU A 119 -8.41 11.32 -25.00
C GLU A 119 -9.29 12.27 -25.83
N LYS A 120 -9.17 13.58 -25.63
CA LYS A 120 -9.87 14.60 -26.42
C LYS A 120 -9.42 14.59 -27.87
N ILE A 121 -8.12 14.53 -28.12
CA ILE A 121 -7.53 14.46 -29.47
C ILE A 121 -8.07 13.22 -30.20
N ARG A 122 -8.07 12.06 -29.53
CA ARG A 122 -8.62 10.81 -30.05
C ARG A 122 -10.11 10.94 -30.36
N ALA A 123 -10.90 11.50 -29.43
CA ALA A 123 -12.34 11.66 -29.60
C ALA A 123 -12.70 12.59 -30.77
N GLN A 124 -11.87 13.61 -31.04
CA GLN A 124 -12.04 14.51 -32.19
C GLN A 124 -11.43 13.98 -33.49
N GLY A 125 -10.73 12.83 -33.46
CA GLY A 125 -10.10 12.23 -34.63
C GLY A 125 -8.95 13.07 -35.21
N ILE A 126 -8.25 13.82 -34.36
CA ILE A 126 -7.11 14.66 -34.77
C ILE A 126 -5.91 13.75 -35.06
N ALA A 127 -5.33 13.88 -36.26
CA ALA A 127 -4.17 13.10 -36.67
C ALA A 127 -2.89 13.61 -36.00
N LEU A 128 -2.02 12.69 -35.60
CA LEU A 128 -0.72 13.00 -34.99
C LEU A 128 0.42 12.71 -35.97
N SER A 129 1.49 13.50 -35.89
CA SER A 129 2.78 13.13 -36.47
C SER A 129 3.48 12.13 -35.54
N ALA A 130 4.43 11.34 -36.06
CA ALA A 130 5.20 10.41 -35.23
C ALA A 130 5.94 11.13 -34.07
N VAL A 131 6.49 12.33 -34.34
CA VAL A 131 7.14 13.17 -33.32
C VAL A 131 6.13 13.65 -32.29
N GLY A 132 4.95 14.11 -32.73
CA GLY A 132 3.88 14.56 -31.84
C GLY A 132 3.34 13.44 -30.96
N ALA A 133 3.06 12.27 -31.55
CA ALA A 133 2.64 11.08 -30.80
C ALA A 133 3.71 10.63 -29.79
N SER A 134 4.99 10.72 -30.16
CA SER A 134 6.11 10.43 -29.25
C SER A 134 6.20 11.43 -28.09
N LEU A 135 5.99 12.73 -28.34
CA LEU A 135 5.95 13.75 -27.30
C LEU A 135 4.81 13.50 -26.31
N LEU A 136 3.60 13.22 -26.80
CA LEU A 136 2.46 12.87 -25.93
C LEU A 136 2.74 11.60 -25.11
N LEU A 137 3.39 10.61 -25.73
CA LEU A 137 3.75 9.37 -25.04
C LEU A 137 4.75 9.63 -23.90
N MET A 138 5.76 10.46 -24.14
CA MET A 138 6.74 10.85 -23.10
C MET A 138 6.07 11.61 -21.96
N GLY A 139 5.12 12.50 -22.25
CA GLY A 139 4.36 13.21 -21.21
C GLY A 139 3.62 12.25 -20.27
N ILE A 140 2.92 11.25 -20.82
CA ILE A 140 2.25 10.24 -19.98
C ILE A 140 3.28 9.39 -19.21
N TYR A 141 4.37 8.98 -19.84
CA TYR A 141 5.38 8.13 -19.18
C TYR A 141 6.16 8.84 -18.08
N GLU A 142 6.41 10.14 -18.19
CA GLU A 142 7.07 10.92 -17.13
C GLU A 142 6.29 10.81 -15.81
N ASP A 143 5.00 11.12 -15.86
CA ASP A 143 4.15 11.25 -14.66
C ASP A 143 3.59 9.92 -14.15
N THR A 144 3.60 8.89 -14.99
CA THR A 144 3.21 7.52 -14.60
C THR A 144 4.38 6.62 -14.27
N GLY A 145 5.62 7.09 -14.40
CA GLY A 145 6.81 6.25 -14.25
C GLY A 145 6.81 5.10 -15.25
N SER A 146 6.49 5.38 -16.51
CA SER A 146 6.20 4.37 -17.54
C SER A 146 5.14 3.35 -17.10
N LEU A 147 4.01 3.85 -16.58
CA LEU A 147 2.86 3.07 -16.08
C LEU A 147 3.11 2.22 -14.82
N SER A 148 4.18 2.48 -14.06
CA SER A 148 4.53 1.73 -12.85
C SER A 148 4.05 2.40 -11.55
N TYR A 149 3.84 3.71 -11.55
CA TYR A 149 3.41 4.43 -10.35
C TYR A 149 1.97 4.09 -9.96
N LEU A 150 1.67 4.08 -8.66
CA LEU A 150 0.34 3.74 -8.11
C LEU A 150 -0.77 4.72 -8.52
N THR A 151 -0.41 5.94 -8.93
CA THR A 151 -1.33 6.95 -9.47
C THR A 151 -1.76 6.66 -10.91
N THR A 152 -1.11 5.71 -11.59
CA THR A 152 -1.45 5.30 -12.95
C THR A 152 -2.83 4.67 -13.02
N THR A 153 -3.62 5.07 -14.00
CA THR A 153 -4.98 4.55 -14.24
C THR A 153 -5.05 3.75 -15.54
N ALA A 154 -6.15 3.01 -15.72
CA ALA A 154 -6.42 2.31 -16.97
C ALA A 154 -6.54 3.25 -18.19
N ARG A 155 -6.89 4.52 -17.96
CA ARG A 155 -7.01 5.54 -19.01
C ARG A 155 -5.64 5.93 -19.55
N ASP A 156 -4.63 6.03 -18.69
CA ASP A 156 -3.25 6.29 -19.09
C ASP A 156 -2.73 5.17 -20.00
N ALA A 157 -2.96 3.91 -19.62
CA ALA A 157 -2.57 2.75 -20.43
C ALA A 157 -3.29 2.72 -21.80
N GLN A 158 -4.57 3.11 -21.85
CA GLN A 158 -5.32 3.20 -23.11
C GLN A 158 -4.84 4.33 -24.01
N ALA A 159 -4.50 5.49 -23.43
CA ALA A 159 -3.91 6.62 -24.15
C ALA A 159 -2.54 6.24 -24.73
N VAL A 160 -1.69 5.59 -23.94
CA VAL A 160 -0.40 5.04 -24.39
C VAL A 160 -0.57 4.07 -25.56
N ALA A 161 -1.47 3.09 -25.44
CA ALA A 161 -1.74 2.13 -26.50
C ALA A 161 -2.15 2.83 -27.80
N TRP A 162 -3.03 3.82 -27.70
CA TRP A 162 -3.47 4.59 -28.86
C TRP A 162 -2.34 5.44 -29.47
N LEU A 163 -1.48 6.06 -28.66
CA LEU A 163 -0.34 6.84 -29.16
C LEU A 163 0.68 5.96 -29.90
N LEU A 164 0.91 4.73 -29.43
CA LEU A 164 1.70 3.73 -30.14
C LEU A 164 1.07 3.34 -31.48
N GLU A 165 -0.26 3.18 -31.53
CA GLU A 165 -1.00 2.98 -32.78
C GLU A 165 -0.86 4.18 -33.75
N GLN A 166 -0.71 5.41 -33.23
CA GLN A 166 -0.44 6.61 -34.03
C GLN A 166 1.03 6.73 -34.47
N GLY A 167 1.89 5.76 -34.13
CA GLY A 167 3.28 5.72 -34.57
C GLY A 167 4.26 6.45 -33.65
N ALA A 168 3.95 6.58 -32.36
CA ALA A 168 4.93 7.02 -31.36
C ALA A 168 6.17 6.10 -31.36
N ASP A 169 7.37 6.69 -31.28
CA ASP A 169 8.65 5.99 -31.36
C ASP A 169 9.28 5.83 -29.96
N LEU A 170 9.29 4.59 -29.47
CA LEU A 170 9.88 4.25 -28.17
C LEU A 170 11.39 4.52 -28.08
N ARG A 171 12.09 4.68 -29.21
CA ARG A 171 13.51 5.08 -29.19
C ARG A 171 13.67 6.51 -28.70
N LEU A 172 12.78 7.41 -29.13
CA LEU A 172 12.77 8.80 -28.65
C LEU A 172 12.41 8.85 -27.17
N VAL A 173 11.46 8.02 -26.73
CA VAL A 173 11.13 7.88 -25.31
C VAL A 173 12.36 7.44 -24.52
N SER A 174 13.08 6.41 -24.96
CA SER A 174 14.28 5.94 -24.25
C SER A 174 15.39 7.00 -24.22
N GLU A 175 15.53 7.80 -25.28
CA GLU A 175 16.57 8.83 -25.41
C GLU A 175 16.28 10.07 -24.56
N TYR A 176 15.00 10.50 -24.51
CA TYR A 176 14.61 11.79 -23.95
C TYR A 176 13.91 11.72 -22.57
N LEU A 177 13.53 10.52 -22.12
CA LEU A 177 13.02 10.29 -20.77
C LEU A 177 14.14 9.86 -19.81
N HIS A 178 15.14 9.12 -20.29
CA HIS A 178 16.25 8.60 -19.48
C HIS A 178 17.54 9.36 -19.78
N HIS A 179 17.73 10.52 -19.14
CA HIS A 179 18.92 11.33 -19.38
C HIS A 179 20.13 10.90 -18.57
N PRO A 180 21.33 10.84 -19.20
CA PRO A 180 22.56 10.63 -18.46
C PRO A 180 22.86 11.84 -17.57
N LEU A 181 23.25 11.55 -16.33
CA LEU A 181 23.62 12.57 -15.34
C LEU A 181 24.74 13.49 -15.86
N SER A 182 24.58 14.79 -15.62
CA SER A 182 25.63 15.78 -15.87
C SER A 182 26.91 15.45 -15.08
N ASN A 183 28.04 16.08 -15.42
CA ASN A 183 29.27 15.87 -14.65
C ASN A 183 29.09 16.35 -13.20
N GLU A 184 28.38 17.46 -13.00
CA GLU A 184 28.06 18.04 -11.70
C GLU A 184 27.13 17.10 -10.91
N GLN A 185 26.06 16.62 -11.54
CA GLN A 185 25.15 15.64 -10.94
C GLN A 185 25.86 14.34 -10.56
N ARG A 186 26.79 13.85 -11.39
CA ARG A 186 27.61 12.67 -11.06
C ARG A 186 28.50 12.89 -9.85
N GLN A 187 29.09 14.08 -9.72
CA GLN A 187 29.88 14.42 -8.54
C GLN A 187 29.00 14.47 -7.28
N VAL A 188 27.85 15.16 -7.35
CA VAL A 188 26.89 15.23 -6.25
C VAL A 188 26.38 13.83 -5.87
N LEU A 189 26.10 12.97 -6.85
CA LEU A 189 25.70 11.58 -6.58
C LEU A 189 26.81 10.82 -5.86
N ALA A 190 28.06 10.93 -6.30
CA ALA A 190 29.18 10.29 -5.61
C ALA A 190 29.30 10.76 -4.15
N ASP A 191 29.08 12.06 -3.91
CA ASP A 191 29.08 12.62 -2.55
C ASP A 191 27.90 12.09 -1.73
N LEU A 192 26.69 12.06 -2.29
CA LEU A 192 25.50 11.50 -1.63
C LEU A 192 25.69 10.02 -1.29
N LEU A 193 26.20 9.21 -2.22
CA LEU A 193 26.49 7.78 -1.96
C LEU A 193 27.53 7.60 -0.83
N SER A 194 28.49 8.52 -0.71
CA SER A 194 29.53 8.44 0.33
C SER A 194 29.04 8.89 1.71
N HIS A 195 28.03 9.76 1.78
CA HIS A 195 27.56 10.38 3.02
C HIS A 195 26.13 9.96 3.42
N SER A 196 25.50 9.06 2.67
CA SER A 196 24.20 8.50 3.02
C SER A 196 24.27 7.69 4.31
N THR A 197 23.29 7.91 5.18
CA THR A 197 23.14 7.16 6.44
C THR A 197 21.83 6.40 6.43
N PHE A 198 21.81 5.22 7.05
CA PHE A 198 20.64 4.35 7.09
C PHE A 198 20.12 4.25 8.52
N HIS A 199 18.81 4.44 8.68
CA HIS A 199 18.13 4.42 9.97
C HIS A 199 17.01 3.40 9.93
N THR A 200 16.92 2.56 10.96
CA THR A 200 15.81 1.64 11.13
C THR A 200 14.80 2.24 12.11
N ILE A 201 13.67 2.72 11.60
CA ILE A 201 12.60 3.35 12.40
C ILE A 201 11.38 2.46 12.35
N HIS A 202 10.89 2.01 13.51
CA HIS A 202 9.81 1.02 13.62
C HIS A 202 10.01 -0.22 12.74
N GLY A 203 11.27 -0.66 12.54
CA GLY A 203 11.61 -1.80 11.68
C GLY A 203 11.69 -1.50 10.19
N ARG A 204 11.51 -0.24 9.78
CA ARG A 204 11.58 0.21 8.37
C ARG A 204 12.94 0.81 8.05
N ASN A 205 13.52 0.46 6.91
CA ASN A 205 14.84 0.98 6.51
C ASN A 205 14.69 2.31 5.75
N ILE A 206 15.27 3.38 6.27
CA ILE A 206 15.17 4.73 5.72
C ILE A 206 16.57 5.26 5.46
N CYS A 207 16.78 5.77 4.23
CA CYS A 207 18.00 6.44 3.84
C CYS A 207 17.89 7.94 4.08
N LEU A 208 18.88 8.51 4.76
CA LEU A 208 19.06 9.95 4.91
C LEU A 208 20.35 10.35 4.20
N ALA A 209 20.21 11.00 3.05
CA ALA A 209 21.30 11.44 2.20
C ALA A 209 21.50 12.95 2.36
N THR A 210 22.72 13.39 2.66
CA THR A 210 23.01 14.81 2.87
C THR A 210 24.12 15.28 1.94
N VAL A 211 24.02 16.51 1.43
CA VAL A 211 25.06 17.10 0.58
C VAL A 211 25.08 18.62 0.72
N VAL A 212 26.29 19.20 0.71
CA VAL A 212 26.49 20.65 0.66
C VAL A 212 26.96 21.02 -0.75
N LEU A 213 26.22 21.90 -1.41
CA LEU A 213 26.42 22.30 -2.79
C LEU A 213 27.10 23.66 -2.87
N GLU A 214 28.29 23.71 -3.48
CA GLU A 214 29.00 24.96 -3.75
C GLU A 214 28.26 25.85 -4.76
N GLN A 215 27.55 25.23 -5.71
CA GLN A 215 26.77 25.89 -6.75
C GLN A 215 25.39 25.23 -6.88
N TYR A 216 24.44 25.97 -7.44
CA TYR A 216 23.11 25.42 -7.72
C TYR A 216 23.21 24.28 -8.75
N VAL A 217 22.57 23.15 -8.45
CA VAL A 217 22.50 21.98 -9.33
C VAL A 217 21.04 21.72 -9.67
N ASP A 218 20.74 21.68 -10.96
CA ASP A 218 19.40 21.38 -11.48
C ASP A 218 19.03 19.90 -11.26
N GLU A 219 17.73 19.63 -11.14
CA GLU A 219 17.15 18.27 -11.19
C GLU A 219 17.69 17.30 -10.11
N LEU A 220 17.92 17.78 -8.88
CA LEU A 220 18.31 16.94 -7.74
C LEU A 220 17.35 15.75 -7.49
N SER A 221 16.08 15.86 -7.88
CA SER A 221 15.10 14.77 -7.83
C SER A 221 15.51 13.53 -8.65
N SER A 222 16.33 13.67 -9.69
CA SER A 222 16.88 12.53 -10.42
C SER A 222 17.89 11.74 -9.58
N LEU A 223 18.63 12.41 -8.69
CA LEU A 223 19.67 11.78 -7.87
C LEU A 223 19.07 10.93 -6.76
N ILE A 224 17.94 11.37 -6.17
CA ILE A 224 17.26 10.56 -5.16
C ILE A 224 16.74 9.25 -5.76
N HIS A 225 16.26 9.23 -7.01
CA HIS A 225 15.89 7.98 -7.68
C HIS A 225 17.09 7.03 -7.81
N GLN A 226 18.28 7.54 -8.16
CA GLN A 226 19.49 6.71 -8.21
C GLN A 226 19.84 6.11 -6.85
N ILE A 227 19.65 6.86 -5.76
CA ILE A 227 19.87 6.37 -4.39
C ILE A 227 18.85 5.29 -4.02
N MET A 228 17.57 5.50 -4.38
CA MET A 228 16.52 4.51 -4.19
C MET A 228 16.84 3.20 -4.93
N ASP A 229 17.31 3.27 -6.18
CA ASP A 229 17.67 2.10 -6.99
C ASP A 229 18.92 1.38 -6.48
N ILE A 230 19.93 2.13 -5.99
CA ILE A 230 21.22 1.56 -5.57
C ILE A 230 21.12 0.87 -4.20
N TYR A 231 20.41 1.48 -3.26
CA TYR A 231 20.37 1.00 -1.88
C TYR A 231 19.05 0.32 -1.49
N GLU A 232 18.02 0.44 -2.32
CA GLU A 232 16.68 -0.11 -2.09
C GLU A 232 16.11 0.16 -0.68
N PRO A 233 16.19 1.41 -0.14
CA PRO A 233 15.52 1.74 1.12
C PRO A 233 14.00 1.86 0.91
N GLU A 234 13.22 1.72 1.97
CA GLU A 234 11.76 1.90 1.88
C GLU A 234 11.35 3.38 1.71
N ALA A 235 12.22 4.29 2.17
CA ALA A 235 12.15 5.70 1.85
C ALA A 235 13.55 6.32 1.87
N CYS A 236 13.74 7.36 1.06
CA CYS A 236 14.93 8.20 1.10
C CYS A 236 14.52 9.65 1.32
N PHE A 237 15.28 10.35 2.15
CA PHE A 237 15.22 11.78 2.36
C PHE A 237 16.58 12.38 2.02
N MET A 238 16.60 13.24 1.02
CA MET A 238 17.80 13.95 0.58
C MET A 238 17.75 15.40 1.02
N LEU A 239 18.75 15.85 1.78
CA LEU A 239 18.92 17.23 2.21
C LEU A 239 20.10 17.83 1.46
N ALA A 240 19.81 18.78 0.57
CA ALA A 240 20.80 19.50 -0.21
C ALA A 240 20.89 20.95 0.26
N GLN A 241 22.04 21.33 0.82
CA GLN A 241 22.28 22.70 1.30
C GLN A 241 23.01 23.54 0.25
N HIS A 242 22.48 24.71 -0.05
CA HIS A 242 23.14 25.72 -0.86
C HIS A 242 23.06 27.09 -0.15
N GLY A 243 24.22 27.62 0.26
CA GLY A 243 24.29 28.83 1.07
C GLY A 243 23.56 28.66 2.41
N ALA A 244 22.61 29.55 2.70
CA ALA A 244 21.77 29.50 3.91
C ALA A 244 20.47 28.69 3.73
N SER A 245 20.25 28.10 2.55
CA SER A 245 19.02 27.38 2.22
C SER A 245 19.27 25.88 2.16
N VAL A 246 18.31 25.09 2.62
CA VAL A 246 18.31 23.63 2.55
C VAL A 246 17.05 23.18 1.82
N GLN A 247 17.23 22.42 0.74
CA GLN A 247 16.15 21.75 0.06
C GLN A 247 16.06 20.30 0.55
N ILE A 248 14.86 19.88 0.93
CA ILE A 248 14.55 18.50 1.30
C ILE A 248 13.75 17.89 0.15
N ILE A 249 14.19 16.75 -0.36
CA ILE A 249 13.47 15.96 -1.37
C ILE A 249 13.30 14.56 -0.79
N ALA A 250 12.09 14.03 -0.84
CA ALA A 250 11.78 12.73 -0.26
C ALA A 250 11.04 11.83 -1.25
N ARG A 251 11.37 10.54 -1.23
CA ARG A 251 10.71 9.48 -2.00
C ARG A 251 10.44 8.28 -1.09
N SER A 252 9.33 7.58 -1.31
CA SER A 252 9.04 6.30 -0.65
C SER A 252 8.46 5.28 -1.62
N GLU A 253 8.83 4.03 -1.44
CA GLU A 253 8.26 2.87 -2.14
C GLU A 253 7.04 2.27 -1.42
N THR A 254 6.79 2.65 -0.16
CA THR A 254 5.80 2.00 0.72
C THR A 254 4.74 2.98 1.21
N ASP A 255 3.51 2.52 1.43
CA ASP A 255 2.44 3.36 2.01
C ASP A 255 2.64 3.55 3.53
N ALA A 256 3.56 2.79 4.11
CA ALA A 256 3.93 2.92 5.51
C ALA A 256 4.68 4.23 5.84
N ILE A 257 5.17 4.95 4.83
CA ILE A 257 5.95 6.18 4.99
C ILE A 257 5.39 7.26 4.07
N ASP A 258 4.39 8.00 4.55
CA ASP A 258 3.83 9.14 3.82
C ASP A 258 4.80 10.33 3.88
N VAL A 259 5.62 10.49 2.84
CA VAL A 259 6.65 11.53 2.81
C VAL A 259 6.06 12.95 2.71
N ALA A 260 4.87 13.12 2.14
CA ALA A 260 4.19 14.41 2.13
C ALA A 260 3.69 14.80 3.51
N ALA A 261 3.12 13.86 4.27
CA ALA A 261 2.70 14.12 5.64
C ALA A 261 3.88 14.54 6.53
N ILE A 262 5.03 13.89 6.39
CA ILE A 262 6.25 14.22 7.11
C ILE A 262 6.76 15.62 6.70
N LEU A 263 6.89 15.90 5.41
CA LEU A 263 7.47 17.16 4.94
C LEU A 263 6.58 18.38 5.17
N ARG A 264 5.28 18.22 5.45
CA ARG A 264 4.41 19.33 5.89
C ARG A 264 4.90 19.99 7.18
N GLU A 265 5.54 19.25 8.10
CA GLU A 265 6.13 19.84 9.31
C GLU A 265 7.31 20.78 9.01
N PHE A 266 7.92 20.62 7.83
CA PHE A 266 9.04 21.43 7.34
C PHE A 266 8.57 22.52 6.36
N GLY A 267 7.26 22.79 6.30
CA GLY A 267 6.67 23.75 5.36
C GLY A 267 6.64 23.26 3.91
N GLY A 268 6.82 21.96 3.68
CA GLY A 268 6.78 21.32 2.37
C GLY A 268 5.40 20.79 1.97
N GLY A 269 5.39 20.07 0.85
CA GLY A 269 4.21 19.45 0.27
C GLY A 269 4.54 18.46 -0.85
N GLY A 270 3.51 17.83 -1.40
CA GLY A 270 3.61 16.82 -2.45
C GLY A 270 2.63 15.68 -2.23
N HIS A 271 2.97 14.51 -2.78
CA HIS A 271 2.20 13.27 -2.68
C HIS A 271 2.81 12.33 -1.64
N SER A 272 2.03 11.34 -1.19
CA SER A 272 2.47 10.38 -0.17
C SER A 272 3.75 9.61 -0.53
N LYS A 273 4.09 9.52 -1.83
CA LYS A 273 5.29 8.86 -2.35
C LYS A 273 6.42 9.79 -2.74
N ALA A 274 6.14 11.08 -2.90
CA ALA A 274 7.09 12.05 -3.43
C ALA A 274 6.74 13.44 -2.93
N ALA A 275 7.67 14.05 -2.19
CA ALA A 275 7.44 15.36 -1.61
C ALA A 275 8.73 16.18 -1.55
N ALA A 276 8.58 17.49 -1.41
CA ALA A 276 9.69 18.40 -1.21
C ALA A 276 9.37 19.50 -0.19
N ALA A 277 10.41 19.99 0.48
CA ALA A 277 10.36 21.13 1.38
C ALA A 277 11.56 22.05 1.14
N HIS A 278 11.41 23.32 1.50
CA HIS A 278 12.48 24.30 1.45
C HIS A 278 12.57 25.03 2.78
N CYS A 279 13.77 25.03 3.37
CA CYS A 279 14.02 25.63 4.68
C CYS A 279 15.15 26.66 4.55
N GLU A 280 14.98 27.82 5.18
CA GLU A 280 16.00 28.88 5.21
C GLU A 280 16.55 29.08 6.63
N GLY A 281 17.86 29.33 6.75
CA GLY A 281 18.50 29.71 8.01
C GLY A 281 18.70 28.59 9.02
N VAL A 282 18.46 27.33 8.63
CA VAL A 282 18.65 26.14 9.48
C VAL A 282 19.72 25.24 8.86
N SER A 283 20.59 24.65 9.68
CA SER A 283 21.66 23.77 9.19
C SER A 283 21.14 22.36 8.86
N ILE A 284 21.87 21.64 7.99
CA ILE A 284 21.57 20.24 7.66
C ILE A 284 21.49 19.36 8.91
N GLU A 285 22.36 19.58 9.91
CA GLU A 285 22.42 18.75 11.11
C GLU A 285 21.16 18.89 11.95
N THR A 286 20.68 20.13 12.12
CA THR A 286 19.43 20.41 12.85
C THR A 286 18.24 19.81 12.12
N LEU A 287 18.12 20.04 10.80
CA LEU A 287 17.03 19.49 10.00
C LEU A 287 17.06 17.96 9.94
N SER A 288 18.24 17.35 9.90
CA SER A 288 18.40 15.90 9.96
C SER A 288 17.86 15.32 11.26
N ALA A 289 18.19 15.96 12.40
CA ALA A 289 17.71 15.53 13.71
C ALA A 289 16.18 15.70 13.84
N ASP A 290 15.65 16.84 13.40
CA ASP A 290 14.20 17.11 13.41
C ASP A 290 13.45 16.11 12.52
N LEU A 291 14.01 15.77 11.35
CA LEU A 291 13.42 14.82 10.42
C LEU A 291 13.39 13.40 11.01
N LEU A 292 14.48 12.94 11.63
CA LEU A 292 14.49 11.66 12.34
C LEU A 292 13.44 11.62 13.45
N HIS A 293 13.25 12.72 14.18
CA HIS A 293 12.22 12.81 15.20
C HIS A 293 10.80 12.82 14.63
N ALA A 294 10.58 13.42 13.46
CA ALA A 294 9.32 13.36 12.75
C ALA A 294 9.02 11.94 12.26
N LEU A 295 10.01 11.24 11.71
CA LEU A 295 9.85 9.87 11.22
C LEU A 295 9.33 8.91 12.29
N GLU A 296 9.78 9.04 13.54
CA GLU A 296 9.26 8.27 14.68
C GLU A 296 7.74 8.38 14.89
N ARG A 297 7.11 9.48 14.44
CA ARG A 297 5.66 9.73 14.57
C ARG A 297 4.84 9.23 13.37
N TYR A 298 5.39 9.30 12.16
CA TYR A 298 4.64 9.03 10.93
C TYR A 298 4.90 7.65 10.33
N VAL A 299 6.06 7.03 10.61
CA VAL A 299 6.39 5.73 10.05
C VAL A 299 5.50 4.66 10.68
N VAL A 300 4.75 3.95 9.84
CA VAL A 300 3.89 2.85 10.28
C VAL A 300 4.73 1.57 10.41
N PRO A 301 4.68 0.89 11.57
CA PRO A 301 5.40 -0.36 11.76
C PRO A 301 4.96 -1.43 10.74
N PRO A 302 5.84 -2.38 10.39
CA PRO A 302 5.46 -3.52 9.58
C PRO A 302 4.43 -4.38 10.31
N VAL A 303 3.53 -4.96 9.53
CA VAL A 303 2.67 -6.04 10.01
C VAL A 303 3.58 -7.18 10.41
N LEU A 304 3.37 -7.71 11.62
CA LEU A 304 4.17 -8.78 12.17
C LEU A 304 3.54 -10.14 11.89
N VAL A 305 4.36 -11.18 11.81
CA VAL A 305 3.92 -12.56 11.58
C VAL A 305 2.81 -12.98 12.55
N ARG A 306 2.95 -12.67 13.84
CA ARG A 306 1.94 -13.00 14.86
C ARG A 306 0.55 -12.41 14.59
N GLU A 307 0.45 -11.36 13.80
CA GLU A 307 -0.81 -10.67 13.50
C GLU A 307 -1.60 -11.37 12.39
N ILE A 308 -0.92 -12.19 11.57
CA ILE A 308 -1.54 -12.90 10.44
C ILE A 308 -1.51 -14.43 10.57
N MET A 309 -0.60 -14.95 11.42
CA MET A 309 -0.44 -16.39 11.59
C MET A 309 -1.68 -17.03 12.19
N SER A 310 -1.95 -18.27 11.77
CA SER A 310 -2.90 -19.12 12.47
C SER A 310 -2.19 -19.82 13.63
N THR A 311 -2.79 -19.75 14.82
CA THR A 311 -2.42 -20.55 15.99
C THR A 311 -3.23 -21.85 16.00
N ASN A 312 -2.78 -22.86 16.76
CA ASN A 312 -3.42 -24.19 16.85
C ASN A 312 -3.58 -24.91 15.50
N VAL A 313 -2.49 -24.97 14.75
CA VAL A 313 -2.46 -25.59 13.42
C VAL A 313 -2.26 -27.09 13.56
N HIS A 314 -2.95 -27.89 12.75
CA HIS A 314 -2.74 -29.33 12.69
C HIS A 314 -1.27 -29.63 12.32
N THR A 315 -0.61 -30.45 13.14
CA THR A 315 0.75 -30.93 12.90
C THR A 315 0.75 -32.45 12.78
N LEU A 316 1.76 -33.00 12.11
CA LEU A 316 1.94 -34.45 12.00
C LEU A 316 3.20 -34.90 12.75
N PRO A 317 3.18 -36.06 13.43
CA PRO A 317 4.37 -36.63 14.04
C PRO A 317 5.30 -37.21 12.97
N VAL A 318 6.60 -37.02 13.16
CA VAL A 318 7.69 -37.38 12.22
C VAL A 318 7.71 -38.85 11.75
N ASP A 319 7.17 -39.78 12.56
CA ASP A 319 7.15 -41.22 12.29
C ASP A 319 5.83 -41.73 11.68
N MET A 320 4.86 -40.84 11.45
CA MET A 320 3.62 -41.18 10.74
C MET A 320 3.91 -41.74 9.34
N SER A 321 3.09 -42.67 8.86
CA SER A 321 3.23 -43.20 7.50
C SER A 321 2.77 -42.18 6.45
N ILE A 322 3.37 -42.22 5.26
CA ILE A 322 2.97 -41.38 4.13
C ILE A 322 1.50 -41.61 3.75
N ARG A 323 0.98 -42.84 3.88
CA ARG A 323 -0.41 -43.17 3.60
C ARG A 323 -1.38 -42.48 4.55
N GLU A 324 -1.09 -42.49 5.86
CA GLU A 324 -1.91 -41.80 6.86
C GLU A 324 -1.88 -40.29 6.64
N ALA A 325 -0.69 -39.72 6.40
CA ALA A 325 -0.57 -38.30 6.07
C ALA A 325 -1.40 -37.92 4.83
N ALA A 326 -1.41 -38.75 3.78
CA ALA A 326 -2.24 -38.55 2.59
C ALA A 326 -3.75 -38.64 2.86
N GLN A 327 -4.17 -39.42 3.87
CA GLN A 327 -5.57 -39.46 4.31
C GLN A 327 -5.93 -38.19 5.06
N LEU A 328 -5.06 -37.70 5.95
CA LEU A 328 -5.28 -36.45 6.68
C LEU A 328 -5.29 -35.24 5.75
N MET A 329 -4.38 -35.16 4.76
CA MET A 329 -4.43 -34.13 3.71
C MET A 329 -5.75 -34.10 2.96
N ARG A 330 -6.31 -35.28 2.63
CA ARG A 330 -7.62 -35.37 1.97
C ARG A 330 -8.77 -35.01 2.91
N ARG A 331 -8.67 -35.39 4.19
CA ARG A 331 -9.68 -35.13 5.22
C ARG A 331 -9.82 -33.62 5.49
N TYR A 332 -8.71 -32.93 5.67
CA TYR A 332 -8.68 -31.52 6.03
C TYR A 332 -8.53 -30.58 4.83
N GLY A 333 -8.30 -31.12 3.63
CA GLY A 333 -8.07 -30.31 2.42
C GLY A 333 -6.80 -29.48 2.47
N HIS A 334 -5.83 -29.85 3.32
CA HIS A 334 -4.58 -29.13 3.48
C HIS A 334 -3.55 -29.56 2.43
N GLU A 335 -2.93 -28.57 1.77
CA GLU A 335 -1.86 -28.77 0.78
C GLU A 335 -0.50 -29.10 1.42
N GLY A 336 -0.41 -29.01 2.73
CA GLY A 336 0.77 -29.42 3.47
C GLY A 336 0.55 -29.40 4.97
N PHE A 337 1.52 -29.91 5.71
CA PHE A 337 1.51 -29.93 7.17
C PHE A 337 2.90 -29.57 7.73
N PRO A 338 2.96 -28.79 8.81
CA PRO A 338 4.13 -28.77 9.70
C PRO A 338 4.30 -30.15 10.34
N VAL A 339 5.53 -30.65 10.36
CA VAL A 339 5.88 -31.93 10.96
C VAL A 339 6.74 -31.71 12.18
N VAL A 340 6.34 -32.31 13.30
CA VAL A 340 6.92 -32.07 14.61
C VAL A 340 7.38 -33.36 15.29
N GLU A 341 8.35 -33.21 16.20
CA GLU A 341 8.75 -34.21 17.18
C GLU A 341 8.55 -33.59 18.58
N GLY A 342 7.45 -33.96 19.25
CA GLY A 342 6.94 -33.17 20.38
C GLY A 342 6.50 -31.79 19.90
N ASP A 343 7.03 -30.73 20.52
CA ASP A 343 6.74 -29.33 20.14
C ASP A 343 7.74 -28.75 19.14
N ARG A 344 8.77 -29.52 18.76
CA ARG A 344 9.85 -29.05 17.90
C ARG A 344 9.51 -29.27 16.43
N LEU A 345 9.63 -28.23 15.62
CA LEU A 345 9.52 -28.34 14.17
C LEU A 345 10.68 -29.15 13.58
N VAL A 346 10.36 -30.19 12.81
CA VAL A 346 11.32 -31.03 12.09
C VAL A 346 11.39 -30.66 10.61
N GLY A 347 10.25 -30.28 10.01
CA GLY A 347 10.18 -29.86 8.62
C GLY A 347 8.74 -29.63 8.16
N VAL A 348 8.58 -29.45 6.85
CA VAL A 348 7.28 -29.27 6.20
C VAL A 348 7.04 -30.42 5.24
N LEU A 349 5.84 -30.99 5.30
CA LEU A 349 5.36 -31.99 4.36
C LEU A 349 4.41 -31.32 3.35
N THR A 350 4.63 -31.56 2.06
CA THR A 350 3.77 -31.02 1.00
C THR A 350 2.94 -32.11 0.32
N ARG A 351 1.81 -31.71 -0.26
CA ARG A 351 0.95 -32.60 -1.04
C ARG A 351 1.69 -33.25 -2.21
N SER A 352 2.49 -32.48 -2.93
CA SER A 352 3.27 -32.97 -4.07
C SER A 352 4.31 -34.01 -3.66
N ASP A 353 4.96 -33.85 -2.50
CA ASP A 353 5.90 -34.85 -1.97
C ASP A 353 5.21 -36.17 -1.61
N VAL A 354 4.04 -36.07 -0.97
CA VAL A 354 3.22 -37.24 -0.61
C VAL A 354 2.74 -37.97 -1.86
N ASP A 355 2.15 -37.25 -2.82
CA ASP A 355 1.61 -37.86 -4.04
C ASP A 355 2.72 -38.51 -4.89
N ARG A 356 3.91 -37.88 -4.98
CA ARG A 356 5.11 -38.46 -5.60
C ARG A 356 5.55 -39.74 -4.90
N ALA A 357 5.59 -39.75 -3.57
CA ALA A 357 5.99 -40.93 -2.81
C ALA A 357 4.98 -42.09 -2.91
N LEU A 358 3.68 -41.78 -2.94
CA LEU A 358 2.62 -42.77 -3.17
C LEU A 358 2.69 -43.37 -4.57
N HIS A 359 3.00 -42.58 -5.59
CA HIS A 359 3.23 -43.07 -6.96
C HIS A 359 4.36 -44.11 -6.99
N HIS A 360 5.42 -43.90 -6.21
CA HIS A 360 6.53 -44.84 -6.03
C HIS A 360 6.25 -45.97 -5.01
N ARG A 361 4.99 -46.17 -4.60
CA ARG A 361 4.55 -47.22 -3.66
C ARG A 361 5.22 -47.16 -2.28
N ARG A 362 5.62 -45.97 -1.82
CA ARG A 362 6.27 -45.76 -0.51
C ARG A 362 5.28 -45.45 0.62
N GLY A 363 4.01 -45.85 0.51
CA GLY A 363 2.95 -45.46 1.44
C GLY A 363 3.20 -45.85 2.91
N GLU A 364 3.85 -46.98 3.16
CA GLU A 364 4.19 -47.46 4.51
C GLU A 364 5.50 -46.87 5.06
N THR A 365 6.22 -46.09 4.25
CA THR A 365 7.44 -45.42 4.71
C THR A 365 7.07 -44.24 5.61
N PRO A 366 7.87 -43.93 6.65
CA PRO A 366 7.70 -42.73 7.46
C PRO A 366 7.83 -41.41 6.66
N ILE A 367 7.04 -40.40 7.04
CA ILE A 367 7.06 -39.07 6.40
C ILE A 367 8.42 -38.37 6.51
N ARG A 368 9.24 -38.66 7.53
CA ARG A 368 10.62 -38.13 7.66
C ARG A 368 11.49 -38.30 6.42
N SER A 369 11.18 -39.28 5.56
CA SER A 369 11.95 -39.57 4.36
C SER A 369 11.67 -38.63 3.17
N ILE A 370 10.68 -37.75 3.29
CA ILE A 370 10.23 -36.85 2.21
C ILE A 370 9.98 -35.41 2.70
N LEU A 371 10.40 -35.07 3.92
CA LEU A 371 10.23 -33.72 4.46
C LEU A 371 11.15 -32.73 3.77
N TYR A 372 10.66 -31.51 3.60
CA TYR A 372 11.52 -30.37 3.37
C TYR A 372 12.07 -29.86 4.71
N THR A 373 13.40 -29.81 4.86
CA THR A 373 14.10 -29.47 6.11
C THR A 373 15.01 -28.24 6.01
N GLY A 374 14.87 -27.42 4.96
CA GLY A 374 15.61 -26.16 4.82
C GLY A 374 15.15 -25.08 5.82
N PRO A 375 15.70 -23.85 5.75
CA PRO A 375 15.22 -22.73 6.55
C PRO A 375 13.81 -22.34 6.09
N VAL A 376 12.80 -22.92 6.74
CA VAL A 376 11.38 -22.77 6.36
C VAL A 376 10.56 -22.05 7.40
N SER A 377 11.18 -21.55 8.45
CA SER A 377 10.47 -20.95 9.58
C SER A 377 10.85 -19.51 9.82
N VAL A 378 9.90 -18.76 10.36
CA VAL A 378 10.06 -17.36 10.78
C VAL A 378 9.75 -17.20 12.26
N SER A 379 10.21 -16.09 12.85
CA SER A 379 9.83 -15.68 14.21
C SER A 379 8.41 -15.08 14.23
N PRO A 380 7.62 -15.22 15.30
CA PRO A 380 6.35 -14.49 15.45
C PRO A 380 6.53 -12.97 15.47
N THR A 381 7.73 -12.47 15.79
CA THR A 381 8.08 -11.04 15.80
C THR A 381 8.72 -10.57 14.50
N ALA A 382 8.89 -11.47 13.52
CA ALA A 382 9.39 -11.10 12.20
C ALA A 382 8.35 -10.26 11.45
N PRO A 383 8.79 -9.35 10.57
CA PRO A 383 7.89 -8.65 9.66
C PRO A 383 7.41 -9.60 8.55
N VAL A 384 6.22 -9.34 7.99
CA VAL A 384 5.55 -10.27 7.06
C VAL A 384 6.29 -10.44 5.72
N ASP A 385 7.07 -9.45 5.28
CA ASP A 385 7.96 -9.55 4.12
C ASP A 385 9.00 -10.68 4.24
N GLU A 386 9.43 -11.01 5.47
CA GLU A 386 10.30 -12.16 5.71
C GLU A 386 9.59 -13.48 5.36
N VAL A 387 8.29 -13.59 5.62
CA VAL A 387 7.48 -14.75 5.19
C VAL A 387 7.50 -14.88 3.67
N GLN A 388 7.33 -13.77 2.96
CA GLN A 388 7.35 -13.75 1.50
C GLN A 388 8.70 -14.22 0.96
N ARG A 389 9.81 -13.71 1.51
CA ARG A 389 11.17 -14.13 1.16
C ARG A 389 11.34 -15.64 1.36
N VAL A 390 10.97 -16.16 2.53
CA VAL A 390 11.08 -17.61 2.83
C VAL A 390 10.19 -18.43 1.88
N MET A 391 8.99 -17.98 1.52
CA MET A 391 8.13 -18.67 0.54
C MET A 391 8.76 -18.69 -0.87
N LEU A 392 9.39 -17.59 -1.30
CA LEU A 392 10.04 -17.50 -2.60
C LEU A 392 11.30 -18.37 -2.68
N GLU A 393 12.14 -18.34 -1.64
CA GLU A 393 13.38 -19.12 -1.58
C GLU A 393 13.12 -20.63 -1.44
N SER A 394 12.13 -21.01 -0.64
CA SER A 394 11.79 -22.43 -0.42
C SER A 394 10.82 -23.01 -1.45
N GLY A 395 10.08 -22.16 -2.18
CA GLY A 395 8.98 -22.55 -3.05
C GLY A 395 7.73 -23.05 -2.32
N LEU A 396 7.72 -23.02 -0.98
CA LEU A 396 6.60 -23.52 -0.17
C LEU A 396 5.43 -22.53 -0.16
N GLY A 397 4.20 -23.07 -0.15
CA GLY A 397 2.98 -22.27 0.00
C GLY A 397 2.63 -21.92 1.45
N GLN A 398 3.44 -22.36 2.41
CA GLN A 398 3.22 -22.21 3.84
C GLN A 398 4.55 -22.16 4.59
N VAL A 399 4.61 -21.35 5.63
CA VAL A 399 5.82 -21.06 6.42
C VAL A 399 5.48 -21.24 7.89
N PRO A 400 6.01 -22.28 8.54
CA PRO A 400 5.93 -22.44 9.98
C PRO A 400 6.47 -21.23 10.76
N VAL A 401 5.85 -20.94 11.89
CA VAL A 401 6.30 -19.93 12.84
C VAL A 401 6.90 -20.65 14.05
N VAL A 402 8.12 -20.27 14.42
CA VAL A 402 8.89 -20.90 15.49
C VAL A 402 9.35 -19.84 16.48
N GLU A 403 9.14 -20.12 17.77
CA GLU A 403 9.61 -19.30 18.89
C GLU A 403 10.36 -20.20 19.87
N ASP A 404 11.59 -19.81 20.24
CA ASP A 404 12.47 -20.59 21.13
C ASP A 404 12.62 -22.08 20.73
N GLY A 405 12.63 -22.35 19.42
CA GLY A 405 12.75 -23.70 18.86
C GLY A 405 11.46 -24.54 18.89
N ARG A 406 10.33 -23.97 19.32
CA ARG A 406 9.01 -24.60 19.33
C ARG A 406 8.14 -24.07 18.20
N PHE A 407 7.36 -24.97 17.59
CA PHE A 407 6.35 -24.59 16.61
C PHE A 407 5.18 -23.89 17.31
N VAL A 408 4.85 -22.66 16.88
CA VAL A 408 3.80 -21.83 17.50
C VAL A 408 2.70 -21.40 16.53
N GLY A 409 2.91 -21.52 15.21
CA GLY A 409 1.91 -21.13 14.24
C GLY A 409 2.29 -21.42 12.79
N LEU A 410 1.41 -21.06 11.86
CA LEU A 410 1.62 -21.22 10.42
C LEU A 410 1.12 -19.96 9.70
N VAL A 411 1.88 -19.50 8.71
CA VAL A 411 1.43 -18.52 7.73
C VAL A 411 1.32 -19.20 6.37
N THR A 412 0.20 -19.03 5.68
CA THR A 412 -0.04 -19.59 4.34
C THR A 412 -0.04 -18.49 3.28
N ARG A 413 0.12 -18.85 2.01
CA ARG A 413 0.04 -17.91 0.89
C ARG A 413 -1.30 -17.16 0.85
N THR A 414 -2.39 -17.82 1.25
CA THR A 414 -3.72 -17.20 1.37
C THR A 414 -3.72 -16.06 2.40
N ASP A 415 -2.90 -16.14 3.44
CA ASP A 415 -2.80 -15.09 4.47
C ASP A 415 -2.10 -13.85 3.93
N LEU A 416 -1.04 -14.04 3.14
CA LEU A 416 -0.37 -12.96 2.42
C LEU A 416 -1.31 -12.31 1.38
N ILE A 417 -2.02 -13.14 0.61
CA ILE A 417 -2.99 -12.63 -0.38
C ILE A 417 -4.10 -11.83 0.30
N LYS A 418 -4.63 -12.29 1.43
CA LYS A 418 -5.63 -11.54 2.21
C LYS A 418 -5.06 -10.22 2.73
N LEU A 419 -3.79 -10.19 3.15
CA LEU A 419 -3.13 -8.96 3.56
C LEU A 419 -3.00 -7.97 2.40
N TRP A 420 -2.61 -8.42 1.20
CA TRP A 420 -2.44 -7.57 0.02
C TRP A 420 -3.76 -7.17 -0.64
N SER A 421 -4.75 -8.06 -0.60
CA SER A 421 -6.07 -7.85 -1.20
C SER A 421 -7.04 -7.19 -0.24
N ALA A 422 -6.65 -7.00 1.03
CA ALA A 422 -7.32 -6.05 1.90
C ALA A 422 -7.24 -4.71 1.18
N PRO A 423 -8.34 -4.16 0.68
CA PRO A 423 -8.28 -2.91 -0.03
C PRO A 423 -7.72 -1.86 0.92
N LEU A 424 -7.11 -0.80 0.38
CA LEU A 424 -6.73 0.44 1.08
C LEU A 424 -7.95 1.16 1.70
N TYR A 425 -8.94 0.43 2.20
CA TYR A 425 -9.99 0.97 3.02
C TYR A 425 -9.38 1.31 4.38
N PRO A 426 -9.57 2.55 4.86
CA PRO A 426 -9.21 2.89 6.22
C PRO A 426 -9.81 1.85 7.16
N SER A 427 -9.02 1.42 8.14
CA SER A 427 -9.43 0.50 9.19
C SER A 427 -10.88 0.79 9.58
N ARG A 428 -11.81 -0.14 9.32
CA ARG A 428 -13.22 0.01 9.75
C ARG A 428 -13.37 -0.08 11.27
N ARG A 429 -12.29 -0.25 12.04
CA ARG A 429 -12.35 -0.35 13.50
C ARG A 429 -13.06 0.85 14.15
N PRO A 430 -12.85 2.12 13.77
CA PRO A 430 -13.59 3.24 14.33
C PRO A 430 -15.08 3.19 13.95
N GLU A 431 -15.41 2.81 12.71
CA GLU A 431 -16.79 2.64 12.23
C GLU A 431 -17.51 1.53 13.00
N ILE A 432 -16.93 0.32 13.05
CA ILE A 432 -17.49 -0.82 13.78
C ILE A 432 -17.59 -0.52 15.29
N ARG A 433 -16.60 0.15 15.88
CA ARG A 433 -16.67 0.58 17.28
C ARG A 433 -17.88 1.47 17.51
N ARG A 434 -18.07 2.48 16.66
CA ARG A 434 -19.22 3.39 16.73
C ARG A 434 -20.54 2.63 16.57
N MET A 435 -20.63 1.71 15.59
CA MET A 435 -21.82 0.87 15.40
C MET A 435 -22.12 0.02 16.64
N MET A 436 -21.09 -0.58 17.27
CA MET A 436 -21.25 -1.35 18.50
C MET A 436 -21.66 -0.47 19.69
N GLU A 437 -21.11 0.74 19.81
CA GLU A 437 -21.46 1.71 20.86
C GLU A 437 -22.91 2.21 20.72
N GLU A 438 -23.40 2.36 19.49
CA GLU A 438 -24.79 2.73 19.19
C GLU A 438 -25.76 1.54 19.37
N ALA A 439 -25.32 0.31 19.05
CA ALA A 439 -26.16 -0.88 19.08
C ALA A 439 -26.29 -1.55 20.46
N LEU A 440 -25.23 -1.55 21.27
CA LEU A 440 -25.18 -2.30 22.53
C LEU A 440 -25.64 -1.44 23.73
N PRO A 441 -26.62 -1.89 24.52
CA PRO A 441 -26.96 -1.25 25.79
C PRO A 441 -25.74 -1.15 26.71
N PRO A 442 -25.57 -0.05 27.49
CA PRO A 442 -24.39 0.14 28.35
C PRO A 442 -24.09 -1.04 29.27
N ALA A 443 -25.12 -1.64 29.88
CA ALA A 443 -24.96 -2.78 30.77
C ALA A 443 -24.46 -4.06 30.04
N LEU A 444 -24.86 -4.26 28.79
CA LEU A 444 -24.38 -5.39 27.98
C LEU A 444 -22.93 -5.15 27.51
N ARG A 445 -22.60 -3.91 27.17
CA ARG A 445 -21.22 -3.52 26.83
C ARG A 445 -20.27 -3.76 28.01
N ASP A 446 -20.65 -3.35 29.21
CA ASP A 446 -19.83 -3.57 30.42
C ASP A 446 -19.63 -5.07 30.70
N LEU A 447 -20.67 -5.88 30.49
CA LEU A 447 -20.59 -7.34 30.60
C LEU A 447 -19.62 -7.95 29.58
N LEU A 448 -19.65 -7.49 28.32
CA LEU A 448 -18.71 -7.94 27.28
C LEU A 448 -17.28 -7.52 27.58
N LEU A 449 -17.07 -6.34 28.17
CA LEU A 449 -15.75 -5.90 28.62
C LEU A 449 -15.21 -6.78 29.75
N ILE A 450 -16.05 -7.17 30.71
CA ILE A 450 -15.66 -8.14 31.75
C ILE A 450 -15.32 -9.50 31.14
N ALA A 451 -16.13 -9.99 30.19
CA ALA A 451 -15.85 -11.25 29.49
C ALA A 451 -14.53 -11.19 28.71
N ARG A 452 -14.25 -10.08 28.02
CA ARG A 452 -12.98 -9.81 27.35
C ARG A 452 -11.81 -9.84 28.34
N ASP A 453 -11.94 -9.18 29.49
CA ASP A 453 -10.86 -9.12 30.48
C ASP A 453 -10.56 -10.51 31.05
N VAL A 454 -11.60 -11.32 31.32
CA VAL A 454 -11.42 -12.73 31.71
C VAL A 454 -10.71 -13.54 30.63
N ALA A 455 -11.07 -13.37 29.34
CA ALA A 455 -10.38 -14.04 28.25
C ALA A 455 -8.89 -13.65 28.20
N ASN A 456 -8.60 -12.34 28.28
CA ASN A 456 -7.24 -11.82 28.25
C ASN A 456 -6.40 -12.32 29.42
N ASP A 457 -6.96 -12.34 30.64
CA ASP A 457 -6.30 -12.85 31.85
C ASP A 457 -5.91 -14.34 31.71
N MET A 458 -6.68 -15.10 30.92
CA MET A 458 -6.44 -16.51 30.62
C MET A 458 -5.55 -16.74 29.39
N GLY A 459 -5.14 -15.68 28.69
CA GLY A 459 -4.41 -15.77 27.42
C GLY A 459 -5.26 -16.30 26.26
N TYR A 460 -6.58 -16.12 26.32
CA TYR A 460 -7.53 -16.52 25.27
C TYR A 460 -8.01 -15.32 24.45
N SER A 461 -8.42 -15.58 23.21
CA SER A 461 -9.09 -14.58 22.36
C SER A 461 -10.60 -14.81 22.36
N LEU A 462 -11.37 -13.73 22.46
CA LEU A 462 -12.84 -13.75 22.48
C LEU A 462 -13.40 -13.02 21.26
N TYR A 463 -14.33 -13.67 20.55
CA TYR A 463 -14.96 -13.15 19.33
C TYR A 463 -16.48 -13.16 19.48
N ILE A 464 -17.14 -12.14 18.93
CA ILE A 464 -18.58 -12.18 18.68
C ILE A 464 -18.79 -12.68 17.25
N VAL A 465 -19.65 -13.67 17.08
CA VAL A 465 -19.94 -14.27 15.76
C VAL A 465 -21.44 -14.35 15.51
N GLY A 466 -21.82 -14.90 14.35
CA GLY A 466 -23.20 -15.26 14.06
C GLY A 466 -24.09 -14.09 13.65
N GLY A 467 -25.37 -14.20 13.99
CA GLY A 467 -26.43 -13.29 13.54
C GLY A 467 -26.17 -11.83 13.91
N PHE A 468 -25.67 -11.59 15.12
CA PHE A 468 -25.35 -10.24 15.61
C PHE A 468 -24.44 -9.47 14.65
N VAL A 469 -23.35 -10.08 14.20
CA VAL A 469 -22.36 -9.40 13.34
C VAL A 469 -22.98 -9.00 12.01
N ARG A 470 -23.74 -9.91 11.40
CA ARG A 470 -24.49 -9.63 10.16
C ARG A 470 -25.50 -8.51 10.38
N ASP A 471 -26.30 -8.61 11.43
CA ASP A 471 -27.42 -7.71 11.70
C ASP A 471 -26.92 -6.30 12.09
N LEU A 472 -25.78 -6.21 12.79
CA LEU A 472 -25.06 -4.97 13.05
C LEU A 472 -24.63 -4.29 11.74
N LEU A 473 -24.02 -5.04 10.82
CA LEU A 473 -23.59 -4.53 9.52
C LEU A 473 -24.76 -4.11 8.62
N LEU A 474 -25.94 -4.70 8.81
CA LEU A 474 -27.17 -4.34 8.10
C LEU A 474 -27.97 -3.20 8.78
N GLY A 475 -27.49 -2.66 9.90
CA GLY A 475 -28.14 -1.56 10.61
C GLY A 475 -29.40 -1.95 11.41
N SER A 476 -29.56 -3.23 11.76
CA SER A 476 -30.70 -3.75 12.53
C SER A 476 -30.25 -4.78 13.57
N PRO A 477 -29.41 -4.38 14.56
CA PRO A 477 -28.76 -5.31 15.46
C PRO A 477 -29.75 -6.07 16.35
N THR A 478 -29.54 -7.38 16.46
CA THR A 478 -30.19 -8.24 17.46
C THR A 478 -29.37 -8.24 18.77
N LEU A 479 -29.94 -8.69 19.89
CA LEU A 479 -29.19 -8.81 21.16
C LEU A 479 -28.83 -10.27 21.48
N ASP A 480 -28.83 -11.12 20.46
CA ASP A 480 -28.45 -12.53 20.55
C ASP A 480 -26.97 -12.66 20.20
N LEU A 481 -26.14 -12.82 21.23
CA LEU A 481 -24.68 -12.79 21.10
C LEU A 481 -24.11 -14.20 21.27
N ASP A 482 -23.60 -14.74 20.17
CA ASP A 482 -22.78 -15.94 20.17
C ASP A 482 -21.30 -15.56 20.34
N LEU A 483 -20.68 -16.09 21.39
CA LEU A 483 -19.28 -15.84 21.71
C LEU A 483 -18.42 -17.05 21.37
N VAL A 484 -17.43 -16.87 20.51
CA VAL A 484 -16.42 -17.90 20.21
C VAL A 484 -15.14 -17.59 20.98
N VAL A 485 -14.57 -18.62 21.60
CA VAL A 485 -13.31 -18.56 22.34
C VAL A 485 -12.26 -19.36 21.59
N GLU A 486 -11.16 -18.71 21.20
CA GLU A 486 -9.94 -19.42 20.83
C GLU A 486 -9.20 -19.82 22.12
N GLY A 487 -9.51 -21.02 22.59
CA GLY A 487 -9.11 -21.52 23.91
C GLY A 487 -10.14 -22.50 24.45
N ASP A 488 -10.25 -22.59 25.77
CA ASP A 488 -11.24 -23.45 26.44
C ASP A 488 -12.45 -22.62 26.89
N ALA A 489 -13.51 -22.63 26.07
CA ALA A 489 -14.73 -21.87 26.31
C ALA A 489 -15.44 -22.30 27.61
N ILE A 490 -15.32 -23.57 28.01
CA ILE A 490 -15.94 -24.07 29.23
C ILE A 490 -15.21 -23.49 30.44
N ARG A 491 -13.88 -23.54 30.45
CA ARG A 491 -13.09 -22.94 31.54
C ARG A 491 -13.30 -21.43 31.62
N MET A 492 -13.32 -20.75 30.47
CA MET A 492 -13.57 -19.31 30.41
C MET A 492 -14.97 -18.97 30.96
N ALA A 493 -16.00 -19.71 30.56
CA ALA A 493 -17.36 -19.51 31.05
C ALA A 493 -17.48 -19.77 32.57
N GLU A 494 -16.77 -20.76 33.10
CA GLU A 494 -16.70 -21.04 34.54
C GLU A 494 -16.04 -19.91 35.33
N GLU A 495 -14.94 -19.34 34.81
CA GLU A 495 -14.26 -18.20 35.44
C GLU A 495 -15.10 -16.93 35.39
N LEU A 496 -15.73 -16.65 34.24
CA LEU A 496 -16.67 -15.55 34.09
C LEU A 496 -17.87 -15.72 35.02
N GLY A 497 -18.40 -16.94 35.13
CA GLY A 497 -19.48 -17.28 36.05
C GLY A 497 -19.13 -16.99 37.51
N ARG A 498 -17.91 -17.34 37.94
CA ARG A 498 -17.39 -17.01 39.28
C ARG A 498 -17.30 -15.51 39.50
N ARG A 499 -16.77 -14.76 38.52
CA ARG A 499 -16.62 -13.29 38.61
C ARG A 499 -17.95 -12.55 38.68
N LEU A 500 -19.00 -13.11 38.08
CA LEU A 500 -20.34 -12.51 38.01
C LEU A 500 -21.35 -13.07 39.02
N GLY A 501 -21.00 -14.13 39.76
CA GLY A 501 -21.97 -14.86 40.59
C GLY A 501 -23.09 -15.53 39.76
N ALA A 502 -22.78 -15.89 38.51
CA ALA A 502 -23.71 -16.45 37.53
C ALA A 502 -23.64 -18.00 37.51
N ARG A 503 -24.71 -18.66 37.06
CA ARG A 503 -24.76 -20.12 36.93
C ARG A 503 -24.26 -20.54 35.55
N VAL A 504 -23.37 -21.53 35.49
CA VAL A 504 -22.83 -22.04 34.22
C VAL A 504 -23.38 -23.42 33.90
N ARG A 505 -23.73 -23.66 32.63
CA ARG A 505 -24.09 -24.98 32.10
C ARG A 505 -23.19 -25.31 30.91
N SER A 506 -22.44 -26.40 30.98
CA SER A 506 -21.49 -26.79 29.93
C SER A 506 -21.87 -28.12 29.27
N HIS A 507 -21.42 -28.30 28.03
CA HIS A 507 -21.55 -29.51 27.24
C HIS A 507 -20.18 -29.91 26.70
N ALA A 508 -19.42 -30.67 27.50
CA ALA A 508 -18.02 -31.03 27.21
C ALA A 508 -17.79 -31.65 25.83
N ARG A 509 -18.72 -32.48 25.34
CA ARG A 509 -18.61 -33.13 24.01
C ARG A 509 -18.60 -32.14 22.85
N PHE A 510 -19.22 -30.97 23.01
CA PHE A 510 -19.34 -29.96 21.95
C PHE A 510 -18.49 -28.72 22.21
N GLY A 511 -17.76 -28.68 23.33
CA GLY A 511 -16.97 -27.50 23.71
C GLY A 511 -17.82 -26.24 23.92
N THR A 512 -19.09 -26.39 24.30
CA THR A 512 -20.01 -25.26 24.51
C THR A 512 -20.32 -25.03 25.98
N ALA A 513 -20.56 -23.78 26.35
CA ALA A 513 -20.99 -23.38 27.68
C ALA A 513 -21.99 -22.22 27.61
N LYS A 514 -22.91 -22.18 28.57
CA LYS A 514 -23.91 -21.14 28.73
C LYS A 514 -23.77 -20.51 30.11
N VAL A 515 -23.53 -19.21 30.17
CA VAL A 515 -23.49 -18.43 31.41
C VAL A 515 -24.86 -17.80 31.62
N ILE A 516 -25.57 -18.21 32.67
CA ILE A 516 -26.93 -17.78 33.02
C ILE A 516 -26.82 -16.73 34.13
N LEU A 517 -27.22 -15.50 33.83
CA LEU A 517 -27.11 -14.35 34.73
C LEU A 517 -28.25 -14.37 35.76
N ASN A 518 -27.95 -14.14 37.05
CA ASN A 518 -28.92 -14.12 38.14
C ASN A 518 -29.32 -12.66 38.51
N GLY A 519 -30.59 -12.40 38.84
CA GLY A 519 -31.04 -11.13 39.47
C GLY A 519 -31.95 -10.21 38.63
N ASP A 520 -32.33 -9.05 39.21
CA ASP A 520 -33.07 -7.96 38.54
C ASP A 520 -32.23 -7.43 37.37
N ARG A 521 -32.67 -7.74 36.16
CA ARG A 521 -31.93 -7.44 34.93
C ARG A 521 -32.01 -5.95 34.63
N ALA A 522 -30.85 -5.30 34.48
CA ALA A 522 -30.78 -4.02 33.81
C ALA A 522 -31.41 -4.15 32.41
N ALA A 523 -32.20 -3.15 32.00
CA ALA A 523 -32.88 -3.17 30.71
C ALA A 523 -31.87 -3.37 29.56
N GLY A 524 -32.11 -4.37 28.72
CA GLY A 524 -31.26 -4.65 27.54
C GLY A 524 -30.16 -5.69 27.71
N VAL A 525 -30.05 -6.39 28.86
CA VAL A 525 -29.11 -7.51 29.04
C VAL A 525 -29.82 -8.86 28.79
N PRO A 526 -29.26 -9.76 27.95
CA PRO A 526 -29.83 -11.07 27.69
C PRO A 526 -29.81 -11.96 28.94
N ALA A 527 -30.69 -12.97 28.99
CA ALA A 527 -30.78 -13.88 30.13
C ALA A 527 -29.57 -14.82 30.26
N SER A 528 -28.86 -15.06 29.16
CA SER A 528 -27.65 -15.86 29.11
C SER A 528 -26.71 -15.39 28.02
N LEU A 529 -25.43 -15.74 28.17
CA LEU A 529 -24.43 -15.66 27.11
C LEU A 529 -24.01 -17.07 26.70
N ASP A 530 -23.94 -17.30 25.40
CA ASP A 530 -23.54 -18.56 24.78
C ASP A 530 -22.06 -18.49 24.37
N PHE A 531 -21.29 -19.49 24.79
CA PHE A 531 -19.87 -19.64 24.52
C PHE A 531 -19.61 -20.95 23.78
N VAL A 532 -18.76 -20.90 22.76
CA VAL A 532 -18.28 -22.06 22.03
C VAL A 532 -16.77 -21.99 21.83
N THR A 533 -16.07 -23.10 22.00
CA THR A 533 -14.65 -23.19 21.62
C THR A 533 -14.56 -23.24 20.09
N ALA A 534 -13.70 -22.40 19.51
CA ALA A 534 -13.39 -22.45 18.08
C ALA A 534 -13.01 -23.88 17.67
N ARG A 535 -13.67 -24.40 16.63
CA ARG A 535 -13.57 -25.82 16.27
C ARG A 535 -13.60 -26.06 14.78
N THR A 536 -13.03 -27.18 14.34
CA THR A 536 -13.26 -27.73 13.00
C THR A 536 -14.28 -28.86 13.11
N GLU A 537 -15.34 -28.78 12.31
CA GLU A 537 -16.40 -29.79 12.25
C GLU A 537 -16.22 -30.70 11.03
N PHE A 538 -16.29 -32.01 11.25
CA PHE A 538 -16.29 -32.97 10.15
C PHE A 538 -17.52 -33.89 10.21
N TYR A 539 -18.18 -34.02 9.06
CA TYR A 539 -19.31 -34.91 8.85
C TYR A 539 -18.83 -36.12 8.04
N GLU A 540 -18.67 -37.28 8.67
CA GLU A 540 -18.27 -38.51 7.98
C GLU A 540 -19.27 -38.92 6.89
N ARG A 541 -20.56 -38.61 7.10
CA ARG A 541 -21.68 -38.84 6.18
C ARG A 541 -22.74 -37.76 6.39
N PRO A 542 -23.59 -37.48 5.39
CA PRO A 542 -24.76 -36.62 5.58
C PRO A 542 -25.60 -37.10 6.77
N SER A 543 -26.09 -36.16 7.58
CA SER A 543 -27.02 -36.41 8.70
C SER A 543 -26.46 -37.06 9.98
N VAL A 544 -25.15 -37.26 10.10
CA VAL A 544 -24.50 -37.71 11.34
C VAL A 544 -24.02 -36.50 12.16
N LEU A 545 -24.02 -36.62 13.50
CA LEU A 545 -23.43 -35.58 14.36
C LEU A 545 -21.94 -35.37 14.02
N PRO A 546 -21.46 -34.12 13.98
CA PRO A 546 -20.09 -33.85 13.59
C PRO A 546 -19.10 -34.37 14.65
N GLN A 547 -17.92 -34.76 14.19
CA GLN A 547 -16.73 -34.82 15.04
C GLN A 547 -16.17 -33.40 15.16
N VAL A 548 -15.83 -33.00 16.38
CA VAL A 548 -15.34 -31.66 16.72
C VAL A 548 -13.94 -31.75 17.30
N GLU A 549 -13.02 -30.98 16.73
CA GLU A 549 -11.64 -30.82 17.20
C GLU A 549 -11.37 -29.31 17.43
N ARG A 550 -10.55 -28.96 18.43
CA ARG A 550 -10.24 -27.56 18.74
C ARG A 550 -9.41 -26.94 17.61
N SER A 551 -9.73 -25.71 17.22
CA SER A 551 -9.06 -24.98 16.14
C SER A 551 -8.93 -23.49 16.46
N SER A 552 -8.44 -22.69 15.51
CA SER A 552 -8.58 -21.22 15.51
C SER A 552 -9.92 -20.80 14.91
N ILE A 553 -10.39 -19.58 15.20
CA ILE A 553 -11.57 -18.97 14.58
C ILE A 553 -11.42 -18.90 13.06
N LYS A 554 -10.18 -18.71 12.59
CA LYS A 554 -9.86 -18.65 11.16
C LYS A 554 -9.98 -19.98 10.43
N GLN A 555 -9.94 -21.10 11.16
CA GLN A 555 -10.23 -22.44 10.62
C GLN A 555 -11.71 -22.85 10.80
N ASP A 556 -12.43 -22.17 11.69
CA ASP A 556 -13.86 -22.36 11.95
C ASP A 556 -14.72 -21.57 10.93
N LEU A 557 -14.24 -20.38 10.53
CA LEU A 557 -14.77 -19.55 9.45
C LEU A 557 -14.30 -20.02 8.07
#